data_AF-A0A6N7JRB8-F1
#
_entry.id   AF-A0A6N7JRB8-F1
#
_cell.length_a   1.000
_cell.length_b   1.000
_cell.length_c   1.000
_cell.angle_alpha   90.00
_cell.angle_beta   90.00
_cell.angle_gamma   90.00
#
_symmetry.space_group_name_H-M   'P 1'
#
loop_
_entity.id
_entity.type
_entity.pdbx_description
1 polymer ?
#
loop_
_entity_poly.entity_id
_entity_poly.type
_entity_poly.pdbx_seq_one_letter_code
_entity_poly.pdbx_strand_id
1 'polypeptide(L)' 'MKPGNPQPLTPELRVELEVLAALSDESIDTSDAPAVKDWTGARRGALHLPIKIDPDFEG' A
#
# COMPACT_ATOMS: atom_id res chain seq x y z
N MET A 1 -16.78 0.27 5.45
CA MET A 1 -15.70 1.01 6.12
C MET A 1 -15.98 2.50 5.96
N LYS A 2 -15.78 3.33 7.00
CA LYS A 2 -15.85 4.79 6.84
C LYS A 2 -14.53 5.24 6.19
N PRO A 3 -14.55 6.00 5.10
CA PRO A 3 -13.31 6.54 4.53
C PRO A 3 -12.63 7.40 5.60
N GLY A 4 -11.36 7.13 5.87
CA GLY A 4 -10.56 8.01 6.70
C GLY A 4 -10.48 9.37 6.04
N ASN A 5 -10.59 10.44 6.82
CA ASN A 5 -10.32 11.80 6.37
C ASN A 5 -8.91 12.19 6.85
N PRO A 6 -7.83 11.70 6.21
CA PRO A 6 -6.47 12.00 6.62
C PRO A 6 -6.22 13.50 6.51
N GLN A 7 -5.36 14.00 7.39
CA GLN A 7 -4.97 15.40 7.36
C GLN A 7 -4.19 15.72 6.07
N PRO A 8 -4.35 16.92 5.49
CA PRO A 8 -3.57 17.32 4.32
C PRO A 8 -2.06 17.34 4.62
N LEU A 9 -1.25 17.06 3.61
CA LEU A 9 0.21 17.15 3.72
C LEU A 9 0.66 18.57 4.03
N THR A 10 1.58 18.71 4.97
CA THR A 10 2.28 19.97 5.25
C THR A 10 3.12 20.39 4.04
N PRO A 11 3.42 21.69 3.86
CA PRO A 11 4.26 22.16 2.75
C PRO A 11 5.64 21.49 2.72
N GLU A 12 6.24 21.27 3.89
CA GLU A 12 7.55 20.61 4.05
C GLU A 12 7.53 19.19 3.48
N LEU A 13 6.50 18.41 3.81
CA LEU A 13 6.33 17.04 3.30
C LEU A 13 6.10 17.01 1.79
N ARG A 14 5.42 18.01 1.22
CA ARG A 14 5.24 18.09 -0.25
C ARG A 14 6.57 18.32 -0.95
N VAL A 15 7.39 19.24 -0.43
CA VAL A 15 8.73 19.51 -0.98
C VAL A 15 9.61 18.26 -0.87
N GLU A 16 9.57 17.56 0.25
CA GLU A 16 10.31 16.29 0.42
C GLU A 16 9.87 15.25 -0.61
N LEU A 17 8.56 15.09 -0.84
CA LEU A 17 8.04 14.19 -1.87
C LEU A 17 8.45 14.58 -3.29
N GLU A 18 8.47 15.88 -3.61
CA GLU A 18 8.94 16.36 -4.92
C GLU A 18 10.43 16.07 -5.14
N VAL A 19 11.25 16.24 -4.09
CA VAL A 19 12.66 15.88 -4.12
C VAL A 19 12.84 14.38 -4.32
N LEU A 20 12.11 13.55 -3.57
CA LEU A 20 12.16 12.09 -3.71
C LEU A 20 11.70 11.62 -5.09
N ALA A 21 10.65 12.23 -5.64
CA ALA A 21 10.14 11.91 -6.98
C ALA A 21 11.10 12.31 -8.11
N ALA A 22 12.03 13.23 -7.85
CA ALA A 22 13.07 13.62 -8.81
C ALA A 22 14.32 12.72 -8.74
N LEU A 23 14.45 11.85 -7.73
CA LEU A 23 15.52 10.87 -7.67
C LEU A 23 15.33 9.78 -8.73
N SER A 24 16.42 9.30 -9.32
CA SER A 24 16.38 8.19 -10.28
C SER A 24 16.12 6.88 -9.54
N ASP A 25 15.26 6.03 -10.12
CA ASP A 25 15.04 4.66 -9.64
C ASP A 25 16.35 3.85 -9.56
N GLU A 26 17.35 4.17 -10.38
CA GLU A 26 18.68 3.51 -10.37
C GLU A 26 19.46 3.78 -9.09
N SER A 27 19.12 4.84 -8.34
CA SER A 27 19.74 5.16 -7.05
C SER A 27 19.17 4.35 -5.89
N ILE A 28 18.10 3.58 -6.12
CA ILE A 28 17.48 2.74 -5.11
C ILE A 28 18.32 1.47 -4.94
N ASP A 29 19.02 1.37 -3.79
CA ASP A 29 19.72 0.15 -3.41
C ASP A 29 18.72 -0.95 -3.06
N THR A 30 18.67 -1.98 -3.91
CA THR A 30 17.82 -3.17 -3.73
C THR A 30 18.64 -4.43 -3.43
N SER A 31 19.93 -4.29 -3.12
CA SER A 31 20.84 -5.44 -2.92
C SER A 31 20.44 -6.36 -1.76
N ASP A 32 19.79 -5.81 -0.73
CA ASP A 32 19.20 -6.54 0.41
C ASP A 32 17.96 -7.36 0.01
N ALA A 33 17.20 -6.90 -0.99
CA ALA A 33 15.95 -7.52 -1.40
C ALA A 33 16.14 -8.38 -2.66
N PRO A 34 16.31 -9.71 -2.54
CA PRO A 34 16.48 -10.56 -3.71
C PRO A 34 15.25 -10.51 -4.61
N ALA A 35 15.48 -10.39 -5.91
CA ALA A 35 14.41 -10.38 -6.89
C ALA A 35 13.66 -11.72 -6.92
N VAL A 36 12.42 -11.74 -6.43
CA VAL A 36 11.53 -12.89 -6.53
C VAL A 36 10.84 -12.88 -7.89
N LYS A 37 11.27 -13.78 -8.77
CA LYS A 37 10.69 -13.96 -10.12
C LYS A 37 9.61 -15.04 -10.16
N ASP A 38 9.70 -16.01 -9.26
CA ASP A 38 8.73 -17.09 -9.16
C ASP A 38 7.66 -16.75 -8.13
N TRP A 39 6.46 -16.49 -8.63
CA TRP A 39 5.26 -16.23 -7.83
C TRP A 39 4.31 -17.43 -7.82
N THR A 40 4.78 -18.61 -8.22
CA THR A 40 3.96 -19.82 -8.25
C THR A 40 3.39 -20.11 -6.86
N GLY A 41 2.06 -20.19 -6.78
CA GLY A 41 1.37 -20.42 -5.51
C GLY A 41 1.15 -19.18 -4.65
N ALA A 42 1.56 -17.98 -5.10
CA ALA A 42 1.21 -16.74 -4.42
C ALA A 42 -0.31 -16.54 -4.42
N ARG A 43 -0.89 -16.31 -3.24
CA ARG A 43 -2.34 -16.12 -3.05
C ARG A 43 -2.63 -14.69 -2.62
N ARG A 44 -3.31 -13.92 -3.47
CA ARG A 44 -3.80 -12.58 -3.11
C ARG A 44 -4.94 -12.71 -2.10
N GLY A 45 -4.81 -12.07 -0.93
CA GLY A 45 -5.88 -12.01 0.06
C GLY A 45 -6.12 -13.30 0.85
N ALA A 46 -5.15 -14.22 0.94
CA ALA A 46 -5.31 -15.48 1.66
C ALA A 46 -5.67 -15.34 3.15
N LEU A 47 -5.40 -14.17 3.74
CA LEU A 47 -5.65 -13.87 5.15
C LEU A 47 -6.82 -12.87 5.38
N HIS A 48 -7.60 -12.52 4.35
CA HIS A 48 -8.70 -11.55 4.48
C HIS A 48 -10.08 -12.20 4.29
N LEU A 49 -10.77 -12.49 5.40
CA LEU A 49 -12.19 -12.82 5.43
C LEU A 49 -12.92 -11.93 6.45
N PRO A 50 -13.28 -10.67 6.14
CA PRO A 50 -14.34 -10.00 6.87
C PRO A 50 -15.66 -10.31 6.16
N ILE A 51 -16.26 -11.47 6.45
CA ILE A 51 -17.71 -11.55 6.27
C ILE A 51 -18.28 -10.77 7.45
N LYS A 52 -18.56 -9.48 7.22
CA LYS A 52 -19.37 -8.71 8.15
C LYS A 52 -20.82 -9.16 7.91
N ILE A 53 -21.28 -10.12 8.69
CA ILE A 53 -22.69 -10.50 8.73
C ILE A 53 -23.38 -9.39 9.54
N ASP A 54 -24.10 -8.50 8.86
CA ASP A 54 -25.01 -7.59 9.54
C ASP A 54 -26.27 -8.39 9.93
N PRO A 55 -26.61 -8.51 11.22
CA PRO A 55 -27.70 -9.38 11.69
C PRO A 55 -29.10 -8.90 11.27
N ASP A 56 -29.21 -7.68 10.73
CA ASP A 56 -30.48 -7.04 10.36
C ASP A 56 -30.74 -7.03 8.84
N PHE A 57 -30.00 -7.83 8.04
CA PHE A 57 -30.26 -7.95 6.60
C PHE A 57 -31.47 -8.88 6.36
N GLU A 58 -32.68 -8.31 6.40
CA GLU A 58 -33.88 -8.96 5.84
C GLU A 58 -33.84 -8.84 4.31
N GLY A 59 -33.69 -9.99 3.64
CA GLY A 59 -33.86 -10.15 2.20
C GLY A 59 -35.30 -10.49 1.82
#